data_AF-A0A925FV80-F1
#
_entry.id   AF-A0A925FV80-F1
#
_cell.length_a   1.000
_cell.length_b   1.000
_cell.length_c   1.000
_cell.angle_alpha   90.00
_cell.angle_beta   90.00
_cell.angle_gamma   90.00
#
_symmetry.space_group_name_H-M   'P 1'
#
loop_
_entity.id
_entity.type
_entity.pdbx_description
1 polymer ?
#
loop_
_entity_poly.entity_id
_entity_poly.type
_entity_poly.pdbx_seq_one_letter_code
_entity_poly.pdbx_strand_id
1 'polypeptide(L)'
;MTKDKFFIGIACLIIGGVIGFLFANSINKSASVGQPVFAGNSMPPANNQVLPPGHPPFGQSNDKPQSGPVPEVTAAIEKAKQQPESYEAQMTAGDLYYQIQRFEDAAKFYENANRLKPNEAEPLVKLGNSYFDAEKYEQAEKWYVSALQRSPNDINVRTDLGLTFFLRTPRDIDRAIKEYQAALIQDAENEIALQNLALAYREKDDKENLEKTLEKLKKANPDNPVIQQN
;
A
#
# COMPACT_ATOMS: atom_id res chain seq x y z
N MET A 1 5.67 -37.08 -4.12
CA MET A 1 5.43 -36.29 -5.36
C MET A 1 4.01 -35.75 -5.30
N THR A 2 3.78 -34.86 -4.33
CA THR A 2 3.71 -33.37 -4.43
C THR A 2 2.39 -32.91 -5.04
N LYS A 3 1.37 -32.86 -4.16
CA LYS A 3 0.07 -32.18 -4.35
C LYS A 3 0.23 -30.63 -4.39
N ASP A 4 1.46 -30.14 -4.33
CA ASP A 4 1.80 -28.71 -4.21
C ASP A 4 1.76 -27.94 -5.55
N LYS A 5 1.50 -28.62 -6.67
CA LYS A 5 1.49 -27.98 -8.00
C LYS A 5 0.10 -27.65 -8.55
N PHE A 6 -0.98 -28.06 -7.87
CA PHE A 6 -2.34 -27.78 -8.33
C PHE A 6 -2.92 -26.48 -7.74
N PHE A 7 -2.50 -26.08 -6.53
CA PHE A 7 -2.92 -24.81 -5.91
C PHE A 7 -2.26 -23.57 -6.53
N ILE A 8 -1.08 -23.72 -7.15
CA ILE A 8 -0.36 -22.62 -7.79
C ILE A 8 -1.07 -22.16 -9.08
N GLY A 9 -1.85 -23.02 -9.73
CA GLY A 9 -2.58 -22.69 -10.96
C GLY A 9 -3.88 -21.91 -10.76
N ILE A 10 -4.50 -21.97 -9.58
CA ILE A 10 -5.79 -21.29 -9.31
C ILE A 10 -5.56 -19.90 -8.71
N ALA A 11 -4.42 -19.66 -8.06
CA ALA A 11 -3.97 -18.31 -7.68
C ALA A 11 -3.71 -17.40 -8.91
N CYS A 12 -3.49 -17.98 -10.10
CA CYS A 12 -3.33 -17.22 -11.35
C CYS A 12 -4.66 -16.82 -12.02
N LEU A 13 -5.81 -17.35 -11.59
CA LEU A 13 -7.11 -17.10 -12.25
C LEU A 13 -7.96 -15.99 -11.61
N ILE A 14 -7.53 -15.42 -10.47
CA ILE A 14 -8.17 -14.21 -9.92
C ILE A 14 -7.55 -12.92 -10.51
N ILE A 15 -6.47 -13.04 -11.28
CA ILE A 15 -5.71 -11.89 -11.79
C ILE A 15 -6.30 -11.34 -13.11
N GLY A 16 -7.16 -12.08 -13.82
CA GLY A 16 -7.67 -11.68 -15.14
C GLY A 16 -9.11 -11.13 -15.19
N GLY A 17 -9.87 -11.18 -14.09
CA GLY A 17 -11.34 -11.04 -14.13
C GLY A 17 -11.92 -9.67 -13.76
N VAL A 18 -11.10 -8.71 -13.33
CA VAL A 18 -11.53 -7.33 -12.99
C VAL A 18 -10.68 -6.29 -13.74
N ILE A 19 -10.13 -6.68 -14.90
CA ILE A 19 -9.27 -5.81 -15.73
C ILE A 19 -10.10 -4.82 -16.60
N GLY A 20 -11.43 -4.80 -16.53
CA GLY A 20 -12.21 -4.00 -17.50
C GLY A 20 -13.60 -3.55 -17.09
N PHE A 21 -13.82 -3.04 -15.87
CA PHE A 21 -15.15 -2.50 -15.54
C PHE A 21 -15.24 -1.07 -15.00
N LEU A 22 -14.17 -0.33 -14.75
CA LEU A 22 -14.32 1.10 -14.36
C LEU A 22 -13.43 2.05 -15.17
N PHE A 23 -13.52 1.94 -16.50
CA PHE A 23 -13.31 3.07 -17.39
C PHE A 23 -14.64 3.49 -18.00
N ALA A 24 -15.54 4.02 -17.16
CA ALA A 24 -16.78 4.61 -17.62
C ALA A 24 -17.26 5.69 -16.65
N ASN A 25 -16.53 6.79 -16.52
CA ASN A 25 -17.13 8.13 -16.50
C ASN A 25 -16.08 9.26 -16.57
N SER A 26 -15.34 9.38 -17.66
CA SER A 26 -14.65 10.63 -18.01
C SER A 26 -14.16 10.56 -19.45
N ILE A 27 -14.54 11.55 -20.26
CA ILE A 27 -14.14 11.76 -21.67
C ILE A 27 -15.03 11.03 -22.70
N ASN A 28 -16.20 11.63 -22.93
CA ASN A 28 -16.76 11.68 -24.27
C ASN A 28 -16.03 12.78 -25.06
N LYS A 29 -15.12 12.40 -25.96
CA LYS A 29 -14.88 13.09 -27.25
C LYS A 29 -13.95 12.26 -28.16
N SER A 30 -14.50 11.93 -29.33
CA SER A 30 -13.84 11.65 -30.62
C SER A 30 -13.03 10.35 -30.83
N ALA A 31 -13.72 9.35 -31.38
CA ALA A 31 -13.39 8.49 -32.54
C ALA A 31 -11.92 8.11 -32.87
N SER A 32 -11.59 6.81 -32.85
CA SER A 32 -11.57 5.91 -34.03
C SER A 32 -10.68 4.65 -33.85
N VAL A 33 -11.30 3.49 -34.09
CA VAL A 33 -10.84 2.22 -34.72
C VAL A 33 -9.40 1.68 -34.53
N GLY A 34 -9.31 0.42 -34.07
CA GLY A 34 -8.23 -0.53 -34.43
C GLY A 34 -8.02 -1.67 -33.43
N GLN A 35 -8.23 -2.94 -33.83
CA GLN A 35 -7.89 -4.15 -33.03
C GLN A 35 -6.45 -4.69 -33.34
N PRO A 36 -6.05 -5.93 -32.94
CA PRO A 36 -5.10 -6.23 -31.87
C PRO A 36 -3.79 -6.88 -32.39
N VAL A 37 -2.75 -7.03 -31.55
CA VAL A 37 -1.61 -7.91 -31.86
C VAL A 37 -1.17 -8.70 -30.62
N PHE A 38 -1.24 -10.02 -30.73
CA PHE A 38 -0.66 -10.99 -29.79
C PHE A 38 0.84 -11.15 -30.05
N ALA A 39 1.68 -11.22 -29.01
CA ALA A 39 2.87 -12.08 -28.97
C ALA A 39 3.61 -11.97 -27.62
N GLY A 40 4.07 -13.11 -27.10
CA GLY A 40 5.36 -13.18 -26.40
C GLY A 40 5.32 -13.67 -24.96
N ASN A 41 5.55 -14.97 -24.77
CA ASN A 41 5.92 -15.56 -23.48
C ASN A 41 7.18 -14.88 -22.90
N SER A 42 7.10 -14.42 -21.65
CA SER A 42 8.22 -14.37 -20.70
C SER A 42 7.67 -14.43 -19.27
N MET A 43 8.41 -15.10 -18.38
CA MET A 43 8.07 -15.39 -16.98
C MET A 43 7.59 -14.16 -16.18
N PRO A 44 6.69 -14.33 -15.19
CA PRO A 44 6.14 -13.21 -14.45
C PRO A 44 7.22 -12.58 -13.54
N PRO A 45 7.36 -11.24 -13.51
CA PRO A 45 8.20 -10.57 -12.53
C PRO A 45 7.57 -10.64 -11.13
N ALA A 46 8.42 -10.55 -10.11
CA ALA A 46 8.08 -10.60 -8.68
C ALA A 46 7.32 -9.35 -8.19
N ASN A 47 6.14 -9.06 -8.75
CA ASN A 47 5.35 -7.88 -8.42
C ASN A 47 3.89 -8.20 -8.06
N ASN A 48 3.67 -9.33 -7.39
CA ASN A 48 2.34 -9.88 -7.14
C ASN A 48 1.91 -9.80 -5.66
N GLN A 49 2.37 -8.77 -4.94
CA GLN A 49 1.79 -8.43 -3.65
C GLN A 49 0.61 -7.48 -3.89
N VAL A 50 -0.58 -7.85 -3.46
CA VAL A 50 -1.78 -7.00 -3.55
C VAL A 50 -1.72 -6.00 -2.40
N LEU A 51 -1.45 -4.72 -2.70
CA LEU A 51 -1.62 -3.64 -1.71
C LEU A 51 -3.10 -3.47 -1.39
N PRO A 52 -3.47 -3.24 -0.11
CA PRO A 52 -4.86 -3.00 0.25
C PRO A 52 -5.38 -1.64 -0.27
N PRO A 53 -6.70 -1.47 -0.34
CA PRO A 53 -7.30 -0.24 -0.85
C PRO A 53 -6.87 0.97 0.00
N GLY A 54 -6.73 2.15 -0.61
CA GLY A 54 -6.26 3.38 0.07
C GLY A 54 -4.74 3.58 0.09
N HIS A 55 -3.95 2.53 -0.14
CA HIS A 55 -2.51 2.64 -0.36
C HIS A 55 -2.24 3.22 -1.77
N PRO A 56 -1.31 4.18 -1.95
CA PRO A 56 -0.92 4.59 -3.30
C PRO A 56 -0.48 3.33 -4.09
N PRO A 57 -0.85 3.19 -5.38
CA PRO A 57 -0.45 2.02 -6.15
C PRO A 57 1.07 1.89 -6.12
N PHE A 58 1.62 0.67 -6.13
CA PHE A 58 3.01 0.47 -6.56
C PHE A 58 3.15 1.23 -7.87
N GLY A 59 4.00 2.26 -7.86
CA GLY A 59 4.02 3.33 -8.88
C GLY A 59 3.64 2.79 -10.26
N GLN A 60 2.48 3.22 -10.76
CA GLN A 60 2.07 2.95 -12.12
C GLN A 60 2.92 3.82 -13.06
N SER A 61 4.16 3.42 -13.24
CA SER A 61 4.84 3.58 -14.51
C SER A 61 5.30 2.20 -14.90
N ASN A 62 4.76 1.67 -16.00
CA ASN A 62 5.40 0.55 -16.71
C ASN A 62 6.80 0.92 -17.25
N ASP A 63 7.25 2.14 -16.97
CA ASP A 63 8.64 2.53 -17.10
C ASP A 63 9.41 1.95 -15.91
N LYS A 64 10.45 1.16 -16.22
CA LYS A 64 11.61 0.99 -15.31
C LYS A 64 11.84 2.30 -14.53
N PRO A 65 12.24 2.26 -13.24
CA PRO A 65 12.66 3.46 -12.53
C PRO A 65 13.51 4.29 -13.48
N GLN A 66 13.02 5.48 -13.86
CA GLN A 66 13.63 6.25 -14.93
C GLN A 66 15.10 6.39 -14.57
N SER A 67 15.98 5.72 -15.32
CA SER A 67 17.39 5.57 -14.98
C SER A 67 18.18 6.83 -15.31
N GLY A 68 17.53 7.99 -15.15
CA GLY A 68 18.03 9.31 -15.44
C GLY A 68 17.34 10.33 -14.52
N PRO A 69 17.96 11.49 -14.31
CA PRO A 69 17.40 12.54 -13.46
C PRO A 69 16.08 13.03 -14.04
N VAL A 70 14.97 12.73 -13.37
CA VAL A 70 13.69 13.38 -13.64
C VAL A 70 13.87 14.87 -13.30
N PRO A 71 13.65 15.81 -14.24
CA PRO A 71 13.96 17.22 -14.03
C PRO A 71 13.28 17.79 -12.78
N GLU A 72 12.05 17.39 -12.52
CA GLU A 72 11.26 17.79 -11.34
C GLU A 72 11.89 17.30 -10.04
N VAL A 73 12.24 16.00 -9.97
CA VAL A 73 12.95 15.41 -8.81
C VAL A 73 14.28 16.12 -8.57
N THR A 74 15.04 16.38 -9.64
CA THR A 74 16.34 17.05 -9.56
C THR A 74 16.20 18.48 -9.06
N ALA A 75 15.20 19.22 -9.56
CA ALA A 75 14.91 20.57 -9.10
C ALA A 75 14.48 20.61 -7.63
N ALA A 76 13.65 19.67 -7.18
CA ALA A 76 13.24 19.59 -5.78
C ALA A 76 14.42 19.25 -4.85
N ILE A 77 15.31 18.34 -5.26
CA ILE A 77 16.53 18.03 -4.52
C ILE A 77 17.41 19.27 -4.40
N GLU A 78 17.62 19.98 -5.49
CA GLU A 78 18.45 21.18 -5.50
C GLU A 78 17.83 22.27 -4.62
N LYS A 79 16.51 22.46 -4.67
CA LYS A 79 15.78 23.35 -3.76
C LYS A 79 15.96 22.94 -2.29
N ALA A 80 15.86 21.65 -1.98
CA ALA A 80 16.07 21.14 -0.62
C ALA A 80 17.52 21.29 -0.14
N LYS A 81 18.52 21.26 -1.04
CA LYS A 81 19.92 21.54 -0.74
C LYS A 81 20.20 23.02 -0.51
N GLN A 82 19.58 23.89 -1.31
CA GLN A 82 19.67 25.34 -1.15
C GLN A 82 18.93 25.83 0.09
N GLN A 83 17.89 25.10 0.51
CA GLN A 83 17.04 25.44 1.65
C GLN A 83 16.96 24.26 2.64
N PRO A 84 18.07 23.88 3.31
CA PRO A 84 18.12 22.69 4.16
C PRO A 84 17.25 22.78 5.41
N GLU A 85 16.84 23.99 5.79
CA GLU A 85 15.94 24.26 6.93
C GLU A 85 14.47 24.47 6.51
N SER A 86 14.15 24.35 5.22
CA SER A 86 12.78 24.44 4.73
C SER A 86 12.07 23.09 4.83
N TYR A 87 11.13 22.98 5.78
CA TYR A 87 10.27 21.80 5.92
C TYR A 87 9.61 21.42 4.60
N GLU A 88 9.02 22.40 3.90
CA GLU A 88 8.34 22.17 2.62
C GLU A 88 9.30 21.64 1.56
N ALA A 89 10.51 22.20 1.45
CA ALA A 89 11.48 21.73 0.46
C ALA A 89 11.92 20.28 0.74
N GLN A 90 12.11 19.90 2.01
CA GLN A 90 12.40 18.52 2.39
C GLN A 90 11.21 17.60 2.06
N MET A 91 9.99 17.97 2.42
CA MET A 91 8.78 17.18 2.13
C MET A 91 8.57 16.98 0.63
N THR A 92 8.70 18.03 -0.19
CA THR A 92 8.56 17.94 -1.65
C THR A 92 9.63 17.03 -2.27
N ALA A 93 10.89 17.14 -1.84
CA ALA A 93 11.94 16.27 -2.34
C ALA A 93 11.69 14.80 -1.97
N GLY A 94 11.21 14.54 -0.74
CA GLY A 94 10.79 13.20 -0.32
C GLY A 94 9.64 12.66 -1.19
N ASP A 95 8.59 13.45 -1.40
CA ASP A 95 7.41 13.07 -2.19
C ASP A 95 7.77 12.73 -3.63
N LEU A 96 8.62 13.54 -4.28
CA LEU A 96 9.06 13.25 -5.63
C LEU A 96 9.96 12.02 -5.72
N TYR A 97 10.83 11.78 -4.74
CA TYR A 97 11.60 10.53 -4.68
C TYR A 97 10.70 9.30 -4.47
N TYR A 98 9.68 9.42 -3.64
CA TYR A 98 8.71 8.35 -3.39
C TYR A 98 7.90 8.03 -4.67
N GLN A 99 7.46 9.06 -5.42
CA GLN A 99 6.76 8.89 -6.69
C GLN A 99 7.58 8.12 -7.74
N ILE A 100 8.90 8.31 -7.77
CA ILE A 100 9.80 7.55 -8.66
C ILE A 100 10.32 6.25 -8.03
N GLN A 101 9.64 5.76 -6.98
CA GLN A 101 9.93 4.49 -6.28
C GLN A 101 11.33 4.40 -5.65
N ARG A 102 11.96 5.55 -5.37
CA ARG A 102 13.25 5.64 -4.68
C ARG A 102 13.01 5.83 -3.19
N PHE A 103 12.35 4.85 -2.58
CA PHE A 103 11.78 4.97 -1.23
C PHE A 103 12.82 5.26 -0.13
N GLU A 104 13.98 4.62 -0.19
CA GLU A 104 15.05 4.88 0.79
C GLU A 104 15.64 6.30 0.67
N ASP A 105 15.63 6.87 -0.52
CA ASP A 105 16.05 8.26 -0.70
C ASP A 105 14.96 9.22 -0.26
N ALA A 106 13.69 8.91 -0.52
CA ALA A 106 12.55 9.64 0.04
C ALA A 106 12.63 9.72 1.57
N ALA A 107 12.92 8.59 2.21
CA ALA A 107 13.08 8.50 3.66
C ALA A 107 14.12 9.50 4.21
N LYS A 108 15.26 9.72 3.54
CA LYS A 108 16.28 10.69 3.99
C LYS A 108 15.73 12.12 4.07
N PHE A 109 14.89 12.50 3.10
CA PHE A 109 14.27 13.84 3.10
C PHE A 109 13.16 13.95 4.15
N TYR A 110 12.36 12.90 4.34
CA TYR A 110 11.35 12.89 5.41
C TYR A 110 11.99 12.88 6.80
N GLU A 111 13.16 12.24 7.00
CA GLU A 111 13.94 12.34 8.25
C GLU A 111 14.36 13.80 8.53
N ASN A 112 14.81 14.53 7.51
CA ASN A 112 15.11 15.95 7.64
C ASN A 112 13.86 16.77 7.95
N ALA A 113 12.74 16.51 7.28
CA ALA A 113 11.46 17.17 7.56
C ALA A 113 11.00 16.94 9.01
N ASN A 114 11.09 15.70 9.49
CA ASN A 114 10.82 15.35 10.89
C ASN A 114 11.75 16.09 11.86
N ARG A 115 13.05 16.22 11.57
CA ARG A 115 13.97 17.01 12.40
C ARG A 115 13.55 18.48 12.50
N LEU A 116 13.05 19.06 11.42
CA LEU A 116 12.62 20.47 11.36
C LEU A 116 11.29 20.71 12.08
N LYS A 117 10.37 19.75 11.99
CA LYS A 117 9.08 19.80 12.70
C LYS A 117 8.85 18.50 13.47
N PRO A 118 9.53 18.32 14.61
CA PRO A 118 9.52 17.05 15.34
C PRO A 118 8.20 16.72 15.99
N ASN A 119 7.21 17.62 15.97
CA ASN A 119 5.88 17.43 16.56
C ASN A 119 4.81 16.95 15.55
N GLU A 120 5.11 16.99 14.25
CA GLU A 120 4.18 16.61 13.19
C GLU A 120 4.16 15.09 12.95
N ALA A 121 2.97 14.53 12.71
CA ALA A 121 2.83 13.11 12.40
C ALA A 121 3.15 12.80 10.92
N GLU A 122 2.88 13.75 10.02
CA GLU A 122 2.94 13.54 8.57
C GLU A 122 4.31 12.99 8.09
N PRO A 123 5.48 13.55 8.47
CA PRO A 123 6.77 13.00 8.05
C PRO A 123 7.00 11.57 8.57
N LEU A 124 6.49 11.24 9.76
CA LEU A 124 6.60 9.90 10.35
C LEU A 124 5.76 8.88 9.58
N VAL A 125 4.56 9.26 9.12
CA VAL A 125 3.73 8.42 8.25
C VAL A 125 4.45 8.18 6.92
N LYS A 126 4.98 9.24 6.29
CA LYS A 126 5.72 9.12 5.02
C LYS A 126 7.00 8.29 5.15
N LEU A 127 7.67 8.35 6.31
CA LEU A 127 8.78 7.44 6.63
C LEU A 127 8.31 5.99 6.73
N GLY A 128 7.21 5.73 7.44
CA GLY A 128 6.58 4.41 7.52
C GLY A 128 6.30 3.84 6.14
N ASN A 129 5.61 4.61 5.29
CA ASN A 129 5.26 4.21 3.92
C ASN A 129 6.51 3.94 3.07
N SER A 130 7.51 4.81 3.15
CA SER A 130 8.76 4.64 2.39
C SER A 130 9.49 3.34 2.76
N TYR A 131 9.57 3.01 4.04
CA TYR A 131 10.19 1.76 4.46
C TYR A 131 9.29 0.55 4.19
N PHE A 132 7.97 0.69 4.28
CA PHE A 132 7.02 -0.35 3.94
C PHE A 132 7.14 -0.77 2.47
N ASP A 133 7.15 0.19 1.55
CA ASP A 133 7.29 -0.05 0.10
C ASP A 133 8.70 -0.48 -0.31
N ALA A 134 9.70 -0.20 0.52
CA ALA A 134 11.03 -0.79 0.40
C ALA A 134 11.12 -2.22 0.95
N GLU A 135 9.99 -2.82 1.38
CA GLU A 135 9.89 -4.12 2.05
C GLU A 135 10.73 -4.23 3.33
N LYS A 136 11.04 -3.08 3.95
CA LYS A 136 11.80 -2.94 5.20
C LYS A 136 10.85 -2.77 6.38
N TYR A 137 10.11 -3.84 6.66
CA TYR A 137 8.98 -3.82 7.58
C TYR A 137 9.34 -3.46 9.03
N GLU A 138 10.52 -3.83 9.52
CA GLU A 138 10.98 -3.45 10.87
C GLU A 138 11.17 -1.93 10.99
N GLN A 139 11.70 -1.28 9.96
CA GLN A 139 11.81 0.18 9.92
C GLN A 139 10.43 0.83 9.76
N ALA A 140 9.54 0.25 8.95
CA ALA A 140 8.18 0.75 8.79
C ALA A 140 7.42 0.74 10.13
N GLU A 141 7.48 -0.37 10.87
CA GLU A 141 6.91 -0.51 12.22
C GLU A 141 7.36 0.62 13.15
N LYS A 142 8.67 0.89 13.21
CA LYS A 142 9.23 1.94 14.06
C LYS A 142 8.60 3.32 13.77
N TRP A 143 8.45 3.66 12.49
CA TRP A 143 7.94 4.98 12.10
C TRP A 143 6.43 5.09 12.23
N TYR A 144 5.67 4.04 11.92
CA TYR A 144 4.23 4.01 12.15
C TYR A 144 3.89 4.07 13.64
N VAL A 145 4.60 3.34 14.51
CA VAL A 145 4.44 3.44 15.97
C VAL A 145 4.73 4.87 16.44
N SER A 146 5.78 5.51 15.91
CA SER A 146 6.09 6.91 16.23
C SER A 146 5.00 7.87 15.75
N ALA A 147 4.41 7.66 14.56
CA ALA A 147 3.29 8.44 14.06
C ALA A 147 2.06 8.30 14.96
N LEU A 148 1.73 7.07 15.41
CA LEU A 148 0.61 6.81 16.32
C LEU A 148 0.82 7.39 17.72
N GLN A 149 2.06 7.64 18.17
CA GLN A 149 2.29 8.42 19.39
C GLN A 149 1.83 9.88 19.27
N ARG A 150 1.70 10.39 18.05
CA ARG A 150 1.28 11.78 17.75
C ARG A 150 -0.18 11.86 17.37
N SER A 151 -0.64 10.88 16.61
CA SER A 151 -2.03 10.73 16.18
C SER A 151 -2.54 9.33 16.55
N PRO A 152 -2.91 9.08 17.81
CA PRO A 152 -3.25 7.73 18.29
C PRO A 152 -4.46 7.08 17.61
N ASN A 153 -5.32 7.87 16.97
CA ASN A 153 -6.56 7.39 16.36
C ASN A 153 -6.50 7.41 14.82
N ASP A 154 -5.31 7.52 14.22
CA ASP A 154 -5.16 7.50 12.77
C ASP A 154 -5.47 6.10 12.21
N ILE A 155 -6.62 5.97 11.56
CA ILE A 155 -7.14 4.72 10.99
C ILE A 155 -6.19 4.18 9.91
N ASN A 156 -5.65 5.06 9.06
CA ASN A 156 -4.80 4.67 7.94
C ASN A 156 -3.48 4.10 8.49
N VAL A 157 -2.84 4.81 9.42
CA VAL A 157 -1.58 4.36 10.03
C VAL A 157 -1.74 3.05 10.80
N ARG A 158 -2.87 2.85 11.50
CA ARG A 158 -3.16 1.56 12.15
C ARG A 158 -3.31 0.43 11.13
N THR A 159 -3.97 0.72 10.02
CA THR A 159 -4.15 -0.26 8.94
C THR A 159 -2.82 -0.60 8.27
N ASP A 160 -1.96 0.38 8.02
CA ASP A 160 -0.63 0.18 7.44
C ASP A 160 0.32 -0.56 8.40
N LEU A 161 0.25 -0.27 9.70
CA LEU A 161 0.99 -1.01 10.72
C LEU A 161 0.50 -2.47 10.83
N GLY A 162 -0.81 -2.69 10.77
CA GLY A 162 -1.39 -4.03 10.71
C GLY A 162 -0.88 -4.82 9.49
N LEU A 163 -0.84 -4.16 8.32
CA LEU A 163 -0.31 -4.75 7.09
C LEU A 163 1.18 -5.05 7.18
N THR A 164 1.95 -4.17 7.82
CA THR A 164 3.36 -4.38 8.13
C THR A 164 3.56 -5.69 8.91
N PHE A 165 2.73 -5.93 9.94
CA PHE A 165 2.76 -7.19 10.70
C PHE A 165 2.30 -8.41 9.90
N PHE A 166 1.34 -8.22 8.99
CA PHE A 166 0.84 -9.28 8.13
C PHE A 166 1.88 -9.74 7.10
N LEU A 167 2.71 -8.84 6.57
CA LEU A 167 3.66 -9.12 5.47
C LEU A 167 5.10 -9.41 5.93
N ARG A 168 5.53 -8.89 7.09
CA ARG A 168 6.91 -9.08 7.58
C ARG A 168 7.27 -10.56 7.75
N THR A 169 8.57 -10.85 7.83
CA THR A 169 9.08 -12.21 8.06
C THR A 169 9.88 -12.28 9.37
N PRO A 170 9.47 -13.11 10.36
CA PRO A 170 8.26 -13.95 10.38
C PRO A 170 6.98 -13.12 10.53
N ARG A 171 5.90 -13.58 9.90
CA ARG A 171 4.58 -12.92 9.96
C ARG A 171 4.04 -12.90 11.39
N ASP A 172 3.26 -11.86 11.69
CA ASP A 172 2.68 -11.63 13.01
C ASP A 172 1.20 -11.30 12.91
N ILE A 173 0.43 -12.35 12.61
CA ILE A 173 -1.00 -12.24 12.34
C ILE A 173 -1.76 -11.72 13.56
N ASP A 174 -1.32 -12.05 14.77
CA ASP A 174 -1.94 -11.57 16.01
C ASP A 174 -1.80 -10.05 16.18
N ARG A 175 -0.61 -9.49 15.94
CA ARG A 175 -0.45 -8.03 15.96
C ARG A 175 -1.17 -7.35 14.79
N ALA A 176 -1.21 -7.98 13.61
CA ALA A 176 -1.99 -7.46 12.48
C ALA A 176 -3.47 -7.32 12.85
N ILE A 177 -4.08 -8.39 13.38
CA ILE A 177 -5.48 -8.42 13.84
C ILE A 177 -5.73 -7.30 14.86
N LYS A 178 -4.83 -7.13 15.84
CA LYS A 178 -4.97 -6.12 16.88
C LYS A 178 -5.02 -4.70 16.30
N GLU A 179 -4.18 -4.38 15.35
CA GLU A 179 -4.17 -3.04 14.74
C GLU A 179 -5.38 -2.79 13.86
N TYR A 180 -5.82 -3.78 13.07
CA TYR A 180 -7.07 -3.66 12.31
C TYR A 180 -8.30 -3.49 13.21
N GLN A 181 -8.37 -4.25 14.31
CA GLN A 181 -9.42 -4.06 15.31
C GLN A 181 -9.37 -2.65 15.93
N ALA A 182 -8.18 -2.13 16.22
CA ALA A 182 -8.02 -0.78 16.76
C ALA A 182 -8.47 0.31 15.76
N ALA A 183 -8.21 0.13 14.47
CA ALA A 183 -8.75 0.97 13.40
C ALA A 183 -10.28 0.95 13.39
N LEU A 184 -10.88 -0.24 13.52
CA LEU A 184 -12.33 -0.44 13.53
C LEU A 184 -13.05 0.07 14.79
N ILE A 185 -12.32 0.39 15.87
CA ILE A 185 -12.90 1.11 17.01
C ILE A 185 -13.24 2.55 16.62
N GLN A 186 -12.43 3.17 15.73
CA GLN A 186 -12.63 4.55 15.29
C GLN A 186 -13.66 4.63 14.16
N ASP A 187 -13.64 3.67 13.24
CA ASP A 187 -14.59 3.55 12.15
C ASP A 187 -14.95 2.07 11.94
N ALA A 188 -16.11 1.68 12.47
CA ALA A 188 -16.57 0.29 12.47
C ALA A 188 -16.91 -0.24 11.06
N GLU A 189 -17.08 0.64 10.08
CA GLU A 189 -17.42 0.30 8.68
C GLU A 189 -16.25 0.54 7.73
N ASN A 190 -15.04 0.81 8.26
CA ASN A 190 -13.87 1.01 7.42
C ASN A 190 -13.59 -0.22 6.56
N GLU A 191 -13.87 -0.10 5.26
CA GLU A 191 -13.81 -1.23 4.32
C GLU A 191 -12.43 -1.88 4.30
N ILE A 192 -11.37 -1.07 4.28
CA ILE A 192 -9.98 -1.53 4.16
C ILE A 192 -9.59 -2.34 5.41
N ALA A 193 -9.87 -1.82 6.60
CA ALA A 193 -9.58 -2.51 7.85
C ALA A 193 -10.41 -3.79 7.99
N LEU A 194 -11.69 -3.79 7.59
CA LEU A 194 -12.54 -4.99 7.58
C LEU A 194 -12.01 -6.06 6.61
N GLN A 195 -11.61 -5.65 5.40
CA GLN A 195 -11.02 -6.53 4.40
C GLN A 195 -9.73 -7.18 4.94
N ASN A 196 -8.82 -6.37 5.47
CA ASN A 196 -7.53 -6.86 5.97
C ASN A 196 -7.71 -7.75 7.21
N LEU A 197 -8.67 -7.42 8.08
CA LEU A 197 -9.01 -8.26 9.22
C LEU A 197 -9.58 -9.62 8.80
N ALA A 198 -10.44 -9.66 7.76
CA ALA A 198 -10.94 -10.91 7.21
C ALA A 198 -9.80 -11.78 6.64
N LEU A 199 -8.86 -11.18 5.90
CA LEU A 199 -7.67 -11.89 5.40
C LEU A 199 -6.81 -12.44 6.55
N ALA A 200 -6.63 -11.67 7.63
CA ALA A 200 -5.88 -12.09 8.80
C ALA A 200 -6.54 -13.26 9.55
N TYR A 201 -7.86 -13.24 9.74
CA TYR A 201 -8.57 -14.37 10.34
C TYR A 201 -8.54 -15.61 9.47
N ARG A 202 -8.61 -15.46 8.13
CA ARG A 202 -8.48 -16.57 7.19
C ARG A 202 -7.11 -17.23 7.30
N GLU A 203 -6.04 -16.44 7.37
CA GLU A 203 -4.68 -16.96 7.59
C GLU A 203 -4.56 -17.73 8.90
N LYS A 204 -5.23 -17.25 9.95
CA LYS A 204 -5.24 -17.88 11.28
C LYS A 204 -6.14 -19.12 11.37
N ASP A 205 -6.90 -19.43 10.32
CA ASP A 205 -7.99 -20.43 10.33
C ASP A 205 -9.06 -20.16 11.41
N ASP A 206 -9.28 -18.88 11.76
CA ASP A 206 -10.29 -18.43 12.72
C ASP A 206 -11.63 -18.17 12.00
N LYS A 207 -12.35 -19.26 11.75
CA LYS A 207 -13.61 -19.25 10.98
C LYS A 207 -14.71 -18.42 11.64
N GLU A 208 -14.80 -18.46 12.97
CA GLU A 208 -15.85 -17.75 13.70
C GLU A 208 -15.69 -16.23 13.53
N ASN A 209 -14.48 -15.71 13.73
CA ASN A 209 -14.25 -14.28 13.58
C ASN A 209 -14.20 -13.84 12.11
N LEU A 210 -13.76 -14.70 11.20
CA LEU A 210 -13.85 -14.48 9.76
C LEU A 210 -15.30 -14.22 9.33
N GLU A 211 -16.24 -15.12 9.66
CA GLU A 211 -17.65 -14.97 9.30
C GLU A 211 -18.24 -13.66 9.82
N LYS A 212 -18.00 -13.34 11.11
CA LYS A 212 -18.45 -12.07 11.71
C LYS A 212 -17.88 -10.85 10.99
N THR A 213 -16.62 -10.91 10.56
CA THR A 213 -15.95 -9.81 9.87
C THR A 213 -16.47 -9.65 8.45
N LEU A 214 -16.74 -10.75 7.74
CA LEU A 214 -17.32 -10.72 6.40
C LEU A 214 -18.75 -10.18 6.40
N GLU A 215 -19.56 -10.49 7.40
CA GLU A 215 -20.90 -9.89 7.54
C GLU A 215 -20.84 -8.37 7.74
N LYS A 216 -19.83 -7.86 8.46
CA LYS A 216 -19.58 -6.42 8.56
C LYS A 216 -19.08 -5.84 7.23
N LEU A 217 -18.13 -6.51 6.58
CA LEU A 217 -17.58 -6.08 5.29
C LEU A 217 -18.68 -6.01 4.23
N LYS A 218 -19.59 -6.98 4.20
CA LYS A 218 -20.75 -7.00 3.29
C LYS A 218 -21.70 -5.83 3.53
N LYS A 219 -21.85 -5.36 4.77
CA LYS A 219 -22.65 -4.15 5.06
C LYS A 219 -21.95 -2.89 4.57
N ALA A 220 -20.63 -2.80 4.74
CA ALA A 220 -19.84 -1.65 4.31
C ALA A 220 -19.69 -1.58 2.77
N ASN A 221 -19.36 -2.71 2.14
CA ASN A 221 -19.26 -2.88 0.70
C ASN A 221 -19.65 -4.32 0.28
N PRO A 222 -20.89 -4.53 -0.19
CA PRO A 222 -21.36 -5.84 -0.66
C PRO A 222 -20.57 -6.42 -1.84
N ASP A 223 -19.94 -5.54 -2.64
CA ASP A 223 -19.20 -5.92 -3.84
C ASP A 223 -17.71 -6.20 -3.55
N ASN A 224 -17.28 -6.14 -2.28
CA ASN A 224 -15.89 -6.40 -1.93
C ASN A 224 -15.51 -7.86 -2.29
N PRO A 225 -14.44 -8.07 -3.09
CA PRO A 225 -14.10 -9.38 -3.63
C PRO A 225 -13.71 -10.41 -2.57
N VAL A 226 -13.29 -9.98 -1.37
CA VAL A 226 -12.91 -10.89 -0.29
C VAL A 226 -14.11 -11.68 0.25
N ILE A 227 -15.34 -11.17 0.07
CA ILE A 227 -16.59 -11.83 0.47
C ILE A 227 -16.86 -13.07 -0.40
N GLN A 228 -16.60 -12.97 -1.71
CA GLN A 228 -16.96 -14.00 -2.70
C GLN A 228 -15.98 -15.18 -2.73
N GLN A 229 -14.85 -15.06 -2.03
CA GLN A 229 -13.79 -16.07 -1.97
C GLN A 229 -13.96 -17.05 -0.79
N ASN A 230 -15.09 -16.97 -0.07
CA ASN A 230 -15.39 -17.76 1.12
C ASN A 230 -16.36 -18.91 0.84
#